data_AF-A0A6B3CFN2-F1
#
_entry.id   AF-A0A6B3CFN2-F1
#
_cell.length_a   1.000
_cell.length_b   1.000
_cell.length_c   1.000
_cell.angle_alpha   90.00
_cell.angle_beta   90.00
_cell.angle_gamma   90.00
#
_symmetry.space_group_name_H-M   'P 1'
#
loop_
_entity.id
_entity.type
_entity.pdbx_description
1 polymer ?
#
loop_
_entity_poly.entity_id
_entity_poly.type
_entity_poly.pdbx_seq_one_letter_code
_entity_poly.pdbx_strand_id
1 'polypeptide(L)'
;EGGRKELGLEVLGFAPVDGDTRLLIGHQRRGRWEPLVWDVATGEQTDLALELPGDVSAEWYPDGSGLLIVHGFEARSELFRYDFAER
;
A
#
# COMPACT_ATOMS: atom_id res chain seq x y z
N GLU A 1 -12.90 -1.99 18.71
CA GLU A 1 -11.94 -1.53 19.74
C GLU A 1 -10.61 -1.23 19.06
N GLY A 2 -10.37 0.03 18.69
CA GLY A 2 -9.05 0.48 18.21
C GLY A 2 -8.19 0.91 19.40
N GLY A 3 -6.88 0.62 19.37
CA GLY A 3 -5.92 1.14 20.37
C GLY A 3 -5.48 0.20 21.49
N ARG A 4 -5.89 -1.08 21.51
CA ARG A 4 -5.38 -2.07 22.50
C ARG A 4 -4.09 -2.77 22.07
N LYS A 5 -3.78 -2.76 20.77
CA LYS A 5 -2.59 -3.37 20.19
C LYS A 5 -1.74 -2.27 19.56
N GLU A 6 -0.46 -2.26 19.87
CA GLU A 6 0.51 -1.40 19.18
C GLU A 6 0.65 -1.88 17.73
N LEU A 7 0.39 -0.98 16.79
CA LEU A 7 0.42 -1.22 15.36
C LEU A 7 1.14 -0.06 14.67
N GLY A 8 1.88 -0.37 13.61
CA GLY A 8 2.48 0.62 12.72
C GLY A 8 1.48 1.24 11.75
N LEU A 9 1.70 2.53 11.47
CA LEU A 9 1.07 3.30 10.40
C LEU A 9 2.11 4.29 9.86
N GLU A 10 2.31 4.31 8.55
CA GLU A 10 3.26 5.22 7.90
C GLU A 10 2.68 5.79 6.60
N VAL A 11 3.12 7.01 6.27
CA VAL A 11 2.82 7.64 4.99
C VAL A 11 3.94 7.29 4.01
N LEU A 12 3.59 6.66 2.90
CA LEU A 12 4.52 6.28 1.83
C LEU A 12 4.56 7.31 0.70
N GLY A 13 3.51 8.13 0.56
CA GLY A 13 3.51 9.31 -0.32
C GLY A 13 2.24 9.44 -1.16
N PHE A 14 1.97 10.66 -1.61
CA PHE A 14 0.92 10.92 -2.60
C PHE A 14 1.30 10.33 -3.96
N ALA A 15 0.30 9.96 -4.76
CA ALA A 15 0.50 9.66 -6.16
C ALA A 15 1.24 10.82 -6.84
N PRO A 16 2.29 10.56 -7.65
CA PRO A 16 3.16 11.60 -8.20
C PRO A 16 2.54 12.29 -9.44
N VAL A 17 1.23 12.56 -9.40
CA VAL A 17 0.47 13.17 -10.48
C VAL A 17 -0.32 14.35 -9.91
N ASP A 18 -0.14 15.54 -10.50
CA ASP A 18 -0.82 16.75 -10.04
C ASP A 18 -2.34 16.57 -10.01
N GLY A 19 -2.94 16.86 -8.86
CA GLY A 19 -4.38 16.73 -8.65
C GLY A 19 -4.86 15.32 -8.30
N ASP A 20 -3.99 14.30 -8.33
CA ASP A 20 -4.33 12.98 -7.81
C ASP A 20 -4.36 13.02 -6.27
N THR A 21 -5.49 12.60 -5.70
CA THR A 21 -5.76 12.66 -4.25
C THR A 21 -5.42 11.35 -3.54
N ARG A 22 -4.86 10.37 -4.24
CA ARG A 22 -4.50 9.08 -3.67
C ARG A 22 -3.22 9.20 -2.84
N LEU A 23 -3.31 8.82 -1.57
CA LEU A 23 -2.21 8.66 -0.63
C LEU A 23 -1.93 7.18 -0.43
N LEU A 24 -0.68 6.76 -0.65
CA LEU A 24 -0.22 5.43 -0.30
C LEU A 24 0.21 5.43 1.17
N ILE A 25 -0.28 4.45 1.92
CA ILE A 25 0.06 4.25 3.33
C ILE A 25 0.50 2.81 3.56
N GLY A 26 1.41 2.60 4.52
CA GLY A 26 1.71 1.30 5.09
C GLY A 26 0.99 1.15 6.43
N HIS A 27 0.39 -0.02 6.70
CA HIS A 27 -0.31 -0.27 7.96
C HIS A 27 -0.09 -1.69 8.49
N GLN A 28 -0.33 -1.89 9.80
CA GLN A 28 -0.28 -3.22 10.42
C GLN A 28 -1.63 -3.76 10.93
N ARG A 29 -2.76 -3.32 10.36
CA ARG A 29 -4.12 -3.70 10.84
C ARG A 29 -4.37 -5.21 10.89
N ARG A 30 -3.66 -5.99 10.07
CA ARG A 30 -3.74 -7.47 10.02
C ARG A 30 -2.51 -8.17 10.63
N GLY A 31 -1.71 -7.45 11.43
CA GLY A 31 -0.58 -8.00 12.16
C GLY A 31 0.72 -8.16 11.36
N ARG A 32 0.79 -7.61 10.14
CA ARG A 32 1.97 -7.51 9.28
C ARG A 32 1.93 -6.21 8.49
N TRP A 33 3.04 -5.75 7.94
CA TRP A 33 3.02 -4.57 7.06
C TRP A 33 2.29 -4.88 5.76
N GLU A 34 1.32 -4.03 5.43
CA GLU A 34 0.58 -4.09 4.17
C GLU A 34 0.34 -2.68 3.63
N PRO A 35 0.42 -2.48 2.30
CA PRO A 35 0.06 -1.23 1.66
C PRO A 35 -1.46 -1.06 1.49
N LEU A 36 -1.92 0.18 1.57
CA LEU A 36 -3.28 0.60 1.25
C LEU A 36 -3.26 1.93 0.51
N VAL A 37 -4.17 2.11 -0.43
CA VAL A 37 -4.40 3.41 -1.09
C VAL A 37 -5.60 4.09 -0.46
N TRP A 38 -5.43 5.33 -0.02
CA TRP A 38 -6.49 6.15 0.55
C TRP A 38 -6.69 7.39 -0.32
N ASP A 39 -7.90 7.57 -0.88
CA ASP A 39 -8.29 8.86 -1.47
C ASP A 39 -8.65 9.83 -0.35
N VAL A 40 -7.80 10.84 -0.15
CA VAL A 40 -7.95 11.78 0.97
C VAL A 40 -9.12 12.75 0.77
N ALA A 41 -9.59 12.95 -0.46
CA ALA A 41 -10.69 13.86 -0.76
C ALA A 41 -12.05 13.21 -0.50
N THR A 42 -12.18 11.90 -0.78
CA THR A 42 -13.45 11.16 -0.62
C THR A 42 -13.50 10.34 0.66
N GLY A 43 -12.35 9.97 1.23
CA GLY A 43 -12.26 9.01 2.33
C GLY A 43 -12.22 7.55 1.87
N GLU A 44 -12.30 7.27 0.56
CA GLU A 44 -12.30 5.91 0.03
C GLU A 44 -10.96 5.21 0.29
N GLN A 45 -11.04 3.97 0.77
CA GLN A 45 -9.87 3.13 1.02
C GLN A 45 -9.88 1.91 0.10
N THR A 46 -8.85 1.81 -0.72
CA THR A 46 -8.58 0.66 -1.57
C THR A 46 -7.56 -0.27 -0.90
N ASP A 47 -8.05 -1.41 -0.43
CA ASP A 47 -7.21 -2.56 -0.10
C ASP A 47 -6.74 -3.22 -1.41
N LEU A 48 -5.43 -3.42 -1.54
CA LEU A 48 -4.81 -3.97 -2.75
C LEU A 48 -4.99 -5.50 -2.89
N ALA A 49 -5.41 -6.19 -1.82
CA ALA A 49 -5.73 -7.62 -1.81
C ALA A 49 -4.66 -8.52 -2.47
N LEU A 50 -3.38 -8.26 -2.18
CA LEU A 50 -2.24 -8.86 -2.89
C LEU A 50 -2.06 -10.37 -2.66
N GLU A 51 -2.79 -10.99 -1.72
CA GLU A 51 -2.70 -12.42 -1.37
C GLU A 51 -1.27 -12.96 -1.15
N LEU A 52 -0.33 -12.07 -0.78
CA LEU A 52 1.06 -12.42 -0.48
C LEU A 52 1.23 -12.70 1.03
N PRO A 53 2.04 -13.72 1.40
CA PRO A 53 2.49 -13.88 2.79
C PRO A 53 3.47 -12.76 3.17
N GLY A 54 3.95 -12.75 4.42
CA GLY A 54 5.03 -11.85 4.83
C GLY A 54 4.69 -10.35 4.83
N ASP A 55 5.71 -9.53 4.93
CA ASP A 55 5.57 -8.08 4.92
C ASP A 55 5.57 -7.57 3.48
N VAL A 56 4.70 -6.60 3.22
CA VAL A 56 4.56 -5.95 1.92
C VAL A 56 4.63 -4.44 2.11
N SER A 57 5.49 -3.79 1.33
CA SER A 57 5.48 -2.34 1.13
C SER A 57 5.27 -2.02 -0.36
N ALA A 58 5.08 -0.75 -0.68
CA ALA A 58 4.86 -0.32 -2.06
C ALA A 58 5.39 1.09 -2.31
N GLU A 59 5.69 1.37 -3.58
CA GLU A 59 6.01 2.70 -4.09
C GLU A 59 5.20 2.98 -5.36
N TRP A 60 4.91 4.25 -5.64
CA TRP A 60 4.23 4.64 -6.87
C TRP A 60 5.13 4.47 -8.10
N TYR A 61 4.56 3.99 -9.21
CA TYR A 61 5.18 4.29 -10.50
C TYR A 61 5.14 5.81 -10.77
N PRO A 62 6.13 6.38 -11.47
CA PRO A 62 6.22 7.83 -11.70
C PRO A 62 5.01 8.44 -12.42
N ASP A 63 4.23 7.64 -13.14
CA ASP A 63 3.03 8.06 -13.87
C ASP A 63 1.73 7.87 -13.06
N GLY A 64 1.81 7.37 -11.82
CA GLY A 64 0.66 7.09 -10.97
C GLY A 64 -0.24 5.94 -11.46
N SER A 65 0.14 5.22 -12.51
CA SER A 65 -0.68 4.16 -13.12
C SER A 65 -0.73 2.87 -12.29
N GLY A 66 0.20 2.70 -11.36
CA GLY A 66 0.33 1.49 -10.58
C GLY A 66 1.29 1.64 -9.41
N LEU A 67 1.58 0.51 -8.78
CA LEU A 67 2.53 0.42 -7.66
C LEU A 67 3.61 -0.64 -7.94
N LEU A 68 4.85 -0.33 -7.58
CA LEU A 68 5.88 -1.34 -7.37
C LEU A 68 5.68 -1.94 -5.99
N ILE A 69 5.34 -3.22 -5.93
CA ILE A 69 5.17 -3.98 -4.69
C ILE A 69 6.50 -4.61 -4.31
N VAL A 70 6.93 -4.37 -3.06
CA VAL A 70 8.13 -4.99 -2.47
C VAL A 70 7.65 -6.01 -1.44
N HIS A 71 7.86 -7.29 -1.74
CA HIS A 71 7.43 -8.41 -0.90
C HIS A 71 8.64 -9.05 -0.22
N GLY A 72 8.57 -9.18 1.11
CA GLY A 72 9.58 -9.85 1.92
C GLY A 72 9.01 -11.06 2.65
N PHE A 73 9.51 -12.26 2.33
CA PHE A 73 9.09 -13.49 2.99
C PHE A 73 10.23 -14.52 3.03
N GLU A 74 10.44 -15.16 4.19
CA GLU A 74 11.48 -16.19 4.38
C GLU A 74 12.89 -15.78 3.91
N ALA A 75 13.29 -14.55 4.22
CA ALA A 75 14.56 -13.94 3.79
C ALA A 75 14.74 -13.86 2.26
N ARG A 76 13.63 -13.89 1.51
CA ARG A 76 13.58 -13.62 0.07
C ARG A 76 12.84 -12.32 -0.18
N SER A 77 13.31 -11.59 -1.19
CA SER A 77 12.67 -10.39 -1.69
C SER A 77 12.21 -10.61 -3.11
N GLU A 78 10.97 -10.25 -3.38
CA GLU A 78 10.34 -10.30 -4.70
C GLU A 78 9.76 -8.92 -5.02
N LEU A 79 9.75 -8.58 -6.31
CA LEU A 79 9.15 -7.36 -6.82
C LEU A 79 8.01 -7.72 -7.74
N PHE A 80 6.85 -7.10 -7.52
CA PHE A 80 5.68 -7.25 -8.37
C PHE A 80 5.21 -5.89 -8.87
N ARG A 81 4.63 -5.87 -10.06
CA ARG A 81 3.87 -4.72 -10.55
C ARG A 81 2.42 -4.92 -10.17
N TYR A 82 1.81 -3.89 -9.58
CA TYR A 82 0.37 -3.79 -9.40
C TYR A 82 -0.17 -2.71 -10.34
N ASP A 83 -1.13 -3.06 -11.17
CA ASP A 83 -1.76 -2.13 -12.13
C ASP A 83 -3.22 -1.87 -11.71
N PHE A 84 -3.61 -0.59 -11.61
CA PHE A 84 -4.97 -0.24 -11.22
C PHE A 84 -6.00 -0.53 -12.33
N ALA A 85 -5.57 -0.62 -13.60
CA ALA A 85 -6.47 -0.86 -14.73
C ALA A 85 -6.88 -2.33 -14.91
N GLU A 86 -6.14 -3.26 -14.30
CA GLU A 86 -6.35 -4.72 -14.44
C GLU A 86 -7.24 -5.32 -13.34
N ARG A 87 -7.90 -4.48 -12.56
CA ARG A 87 -8.67 -4.86 -11.36
C ARG A 87 -10.16 -5.06 -11.61
#